data_AF-A0A2G8SXN9-F1
#
_entry.id   AF-A0A2G8SXN9-F1
#
_cell.length_a   1.000
_cell.length_b   1.000
_cell.length_c   1.000
_cell.angle_alpha   90.00
_cell.angle_beta   90.00
_cell.angle_gamma   90.00
#
_symmetry.space_group_name_H-M   'P 1'
#
loop_
_entity.id
_entity.type
_entity.pdbx_description
1 polymer ?
#
loop_
_entity_poly.entity_id
_entity_poly.type
_entity_poly.pdbx_seq_one_letter_code
_entity_poly.pdbx_strand_id
1 'polypeptide(L)'
;MPFTVIKHALVAALFALSSAVAAGDKLPRYLNEPVLGLRLDAGVKLDRLPDEVRALCSRIADDESSTVHMWIFAQASDAGVAYYVASGYSKMRYPVPGEPKYELIVRGGLYLVTGNKCVDDPADESFEARDFKQTPLPILQQLSTDLAARLVRAVGGAERLRTEIKNQHIDFDQLSPELQVAFKPYVTATK
;
A
#
# COMPACT_ATOMS: atom_id res chain seq x y z
N MET A 1 17.48 80.09 25.53
CA MET A 1 16.02 79.81 25.63
C MET A 1 15.60 79.13 24.33
N PRO A 2 14.75 78.09 24.34
CA PRO A 2 15.15 76.69 24.52
C PRO A 2 15.14 75.86 23.22
N PHE A 3 15.88 74.76 23.26
CA PHE A 3 16.01 73.72 22.22
C PHE A 3 14.76 72.85 22.11
N THR A 4 14.40 72.49 20.89
CA THR A 4 13.34 71.56 20.51
C THR A 4 13.79 70.11 20.75
N VAL A 5 13.02 69.30 21.48
CA VAL A 5 13.17 67.84 21.49
C VAL A 5 11.78 67.20 21.46
N ILE A 6 11.36 66.80 20.26
CA ILE A 6 10.13 66.03 20.02
C ILE A 6 10.47 64.55 20.28
N LYS A 7 9.96 64.01 21.38
CA LYS A 7 10.00 62.58 21.72
C LYS A 7 9.17 61.80 20.69
N HIS A 8 9.81 60.98 19.87
CA HIS A 8 9.13 60.00 19.03
C HIS A 8 8.98 58.69 19.82
N ALA A 9 7.73 58.28 20.03
CA ALA A 9 7.37 57.02 20.65
C ALA A 9 7.09 55.94 19.59
N LEU A 10 7.62 54.73 19.86
CA LEU A 10 7.06 53.40 19.61
C LEU A 10 6.22 53.15 18.35
N VAL A 11 6.68 52.24 17.48
CA VAL A 11 5.96 50.97 17.18
C VAL A 11 7.00 49.90 16.79
N ALA A 12 7.29 48.97 17.69
CA ALA A 12 8.01 47.73 17.34
C ALA A 12 6.97 46.70 16.86
N ALA A 13 6.81 46.57 15.55
CA ALA A 13 6.00 45.52 14.96
C ALA A 13 6.75 44.18 15.09
N LEU A 14 6.40 43.41 16.13
CA LEU A 14 6.76 42.00 16.22
C LEU A 14 6.02 41.23 15.12
N PHE A 15 6.70 40.99 13.99
CA PHE A 15 6.30 39.97 13.05
C PHE A 15 6.48 38.61 13.72
N ALA A 16 5.39 38.06 14.24
CA ALA A 16 5.29 36.65 14.55
C ALA A 16 5.38 35.87 13.23
N LEU A 17 6.59 35.43 12.89
CA LEU A 17 6.81 34.42 11.86
C LEU A 17 6.18 33.11 12.36
N SER A 18 4.91 32.92 12.04
CA SER A 18 4.29 31.60 12.09
C SER A 18 5.03 30.73 11.09
N SER A 19 5.95 29.91 11.58
CA SER A 19 6.54 28.81 10.83
C SER A 19 5.42 27.87 10.41
N ALA A 20 4.82 28.12 9.25
CA ALA A 20 4.05 27.11 8.54
C ALA A 20 5.02 25.98 8.26
N VAL A 21 4.96 24.91 9.06
CA VAL A 21 5.60 23.65 8.74
C VAL A 21 4.91 23.19 7.47
N ALA A 22 5.53 23.46 6.32
CA ALA A 22 5.12 22.87 5.07
C ALA A 22 5.11 21.36 5.29
N ALA A 23 3.92 20.74 5.26
CA ALA A 23 3.78 19.31 5.30
C ALA A 23 4.65 18.74 4.17
N GLY A 24 5.80 18.17 4.56
CA GLY A 24 6.84 17.81 3.62
C GLY A 24 6.33 16.78 2.62
N ASP A 25 6.74 16.93 1.36
CA ASP A 25 6.44 16.04 0.24
C ASP A 25 7.16 14.67 0.35
N LYS A 26 7.17 14.09 1.55
CA LYS A 26 7.83 12.83 1.82
C LYS A 26 6.89 11.70 1.44
N LEU A 27 7.33 10.88 0.49
CA LEU A 27 6.66 9.64 0.14
C LEU A 27 6.39 8.79 1.39
N PRO A 28 5.34 7.94 1.36
CA PRO A 28 5.13 6.98 2.43
C PRO A 28 6.39 6.14 2.64
N ARG A 29 6.78 5.96 3.91
CA ARG A 29 7.94 5.15 4.26
C ARG A 29 7.71 3.66 4.03
N TYR A 30 6.45 3.23 4.12
CA TYR A 30 6.07 1.84 4.04
C TYR A 30 4.91 1.65 3.07
N LEU A 31 4.84 0.47 2.46
CA LEU A 31 3.65 -0.07 1.83
C LEU A 31 3.05 -1.15 2.75
N ASN A 32 1.74 -1.37 2.65
CA ASN A 32 1.11 -2.50 3.31
C ASN A 32 0.86 -3.63 2.31
N GLU A 33 1.39 -4.81 2.61
CA GLU A 33 1.04 -6.04 1.92
C GLU A 33 -0.39 -6.43 2.31
N PRO A 34 -1.31 -6.57 1.34
CA PRO A 34 -2.74 -6.53 1.63
C PRO A 34 -3.35 -7.83 2.16
N VAL A 35 -2.62 -8.96 2.18
CA VAL A 35 -3.15 -10.25 2.62
C VAL A 35 -2.75 -10.59 4.05
N LEU A 36 -1.46 -10.46 4.38
CA LEU A 36 -0.89 -10.72 5.70
C LEU A 36 -0.77 -9.45 6.55
N GLY A 37 -0.93 -8.27 5.96
CA GLY A 37 -0.74 -6.98 6.65
C GLY A 37 0.72 -6.65 6.93
N LEU A 38 1.66 -7.21 6.15
CA LEU A 38 3.08 -6.92 6.31
C LEU A 38 3.41 -5.49 5.87
N ARG A 39 4.03 -4.73 6.77
CA ARG A 39 4.61 -3.43 6.46
C ARG A 39 5.96 -3.61 5.79
N LEU A 40 6.06 -3.23 4.53
CA LEU A 40 7.28 -3.28 3.73
C LEU A 40 7.83 -1.88 3.50
N ASP A 41 9.14 -1.72 3.35
CA ASP A 41 9.72 -0.42 2.94
C ASP A 41 9.16 0.00 1.56
N ALA A 42 8.83 1.27 1.36
CA ALA A 42 8.25 1.71 0.10
C ALA A 42 9.21 1.63 -1.10
N GLY A 43 10.52 1.44 -0.86
CA GLY A 43 11.53 1.17 -1.87
C GLY A 43 11.68 -0.30 -2.26
N VAL A 44 10.81 -1.21 -1.78
CA VAL A 44 10.88 -2.62 -2.20
C VAL A 44 10.69 -2.80 -3.70
N LYS A 45 11.36 -3.83 -4.25
CA LYS A 45 11.31 -4.16 -5.67
C LYS A 45 10.07 -5.00 -5.98
N LEU A 46 8.94 -4.33 -6.19
CA LEU A 46 7.70 -4.92 -6.69
C LEU A 46 7.38 -4.35 -8.08
N ASP A 47 6.69 -5.14 -8.89
CA ASP A 47 6.19 -4.68 -10.18
C ASP A 47 5.02 -3.73 -9.95
N ARG A 48 4.93 -2.68 -10.77
CA ARG A 48 3.76 -1.78 -10.74
C ARG A 48 2.56 -2.45 -11.38
N LEU A 49 1.37 -2.15 -10.85
CA LEU A 49 0.13 -2.51 -11.53
C LEU A 49 0.05 -1.76 -12.87
N PRO A 50 -0.29 -2.42 -13.99
CA PRO A 50 -0.43 -1.73 -15.27
C PRO A 50 -1.46 -0.61 -15.18
N ASP A 51 -1.16 0.53 -15.81
CA ASP A 51 -2.06 1.69 -15.80
C ASP A 51 -3.44 1.37 -16.40
N GLU A 52 -3.47 0.47 -17.39
CA GLU A 52 -4.71 -0.02 -18.00
C GLU A 52 -5.61 -0.74 -16.98
N VAL A 53 -5.04 -1.63 -16.17
CA VAL A 53 -5.77 -2.34 -15.11
C VAL A 53 -6.26 -1.35 -14.04
N ARG A 54 -5.39 -0.44 -13.61
CA ARG A 54 -5.72 0.59 -12.64
C ARG A 54 -6.87 1.49 -13.13
N ALA A 55 -6.85 1.91 -14.39
CA ALA A 55 -7.89 2.73 -14.99
C ALA A 55 -9.23 1.99 -15.16
N LEU A 56 -9.21 0.67 -15.32
CA LEU A 56 -10.42 -0.17 -15.40
C LEU A 56 -11.11 -0.34 -14.03
N CYS A 57 -10.35 -0.33 -12.94
CA CYS A 57 -10.87 -0.56 -11.58
C CYS A 57 -11.21 0.76 -10.90
N SER A 58 -12.49 1.14 -10.86
CA SER A 58 -12.93 2.47 -10.42
C SER A 58 -12.49 2.86 -9.01
N ARG A 59 -12.30 1.91 -8.09
CA ARG A 59 -11.83 2.21 -6.71
C ARG A 59 -10.36 2.63 -6.64
N ILE A 60 -9.57 2.34 -7.67
CA ILE A 60 -8.14 2.65 -7.73
C ILE A 60 -7.75 3.45 -8.97
N ALA A 61 -8.72 3.86 -9.77
CA ALA A 61 -8.50 4.76 -10.89
C ALA A 61 -8.09 6.15 -10.38
N ASP A 62 -7.31 6.88 -11.19
CA ASP A 62 -7.07 8.29 -10.89
C ASP A 62 -8.37 9.07 -11.07
N ASP A 63 -8.54 10.11 -10.25
CA ASP A 63 -9.63 11.06 -10.38
C ASP A 63 -9.11 12.50 -10.33
N GLU A 64 -10.04 13.46 -10.27
CA GLU A 64 -9.71 14.89 -10.20
C GLU A 64 -9.00 15.27 -8.89
N SER A 65 -9.13 14.45 -7.84
CA SER A 65 -8.64 14.72 -6.50
C SER A 65 -7.31 14.04 -6.19
N SER A 66 -7.00 12.91 -6.85
CA SER A 66 -5.86 12.06 -6.50
C SER A 66 -5.22 11.34 -7.69
N THR A 67 -4.01 10.83 -7.46
CA THR A 67 -3.31 9.87 -8.33
C THR A 67 -2.94 8.65 -7.53
N VAL A 68 -3.27 7.47 -8.03
CA VAL A 68 -3.08 6.20 -7.33
C VAL A 68 -1.84 5.48 -7.86
N HIS A 69 -0.98 5.04 -6.94
CA HIS A 69 0.23 4.27 -7.22
C HIS A 69 0.09 2.88 -6.61
N MET A 70 0.08 1.83 -7.44
CA MET A 70 -0.17 0.45 -7.00
C MET A 70 0.95 -0.49 -7.44
N TRP A 71 1.20 -1.50 -6.61
CA TRP A 71 2.17 -2.56 -6.84
C TRP A 71 1.50 -3.93 -6.74
N ILE A 72 1.99 -4.86 -7.56
CA ILE A 72 1.50 -6.24 -7.62
C ILE A 72 2.22 -7.07 -6.56
N PHE A 73 1.45 -7.54 -5.59
CA PHE A 73 1.89 -8.47 -4.56
C PHE A 73 1.69 -9.92 -4.97
N ALA A 74 0.69 -10.23 -5.80
CA ALA A 74 0.53 -11.53 -6.45
C ALA A 74 -0.26 -11.39 -7.76
N GLN A 75 -0.06 -12.32 -8.69
CA GLN A 75 -0.87 -12.41 -9.90
C GLN A 75 -1.11 -13.86 -10.34
N ALA A 76 -2.24 -14.08 -10.97
CA ALA A 76 -2.61 -15.34 -11.60
C ALA A 76 -3.53 -15.07 -12.80
N SER A 77 -3.75 -16.08 -13.64
CA SER A 77 -4.67 -15.94 -14.78
C SER A 77 -5.28 -17.29 -15.14
N ASP A 78 -6.57 -17.30 -15.48
CA ASP A 78 -7.27 -18.47 -16.01
C ASP A 78 -8.42 -18.04 -16.93
N ALA A 79 -8.67 -18.81 -17.99
CA ALA A 79 -9.81 -18.67 -18.89
C ALA A 79 -10.13 -17.22 -19.38
N GLY A 80 -9.11 -16.38 -19.54
CA GLY A 80 -9.26 -14.98 -19.97
C GLY A 80 -9.54 -13.99 -18.83
N VAL A 81 -9.47 -14.43 -17.58
CA VAL A 81 -9.51 -13.60 -16.36
C VAL A 81 -8.09 -13.44 -15.83
N ALA A 82 -7.69 -12.20 -15.53
CA ALA A 82 -6.46 -11.90 -14.81
C ALA A 82 -6.78 -11.50 -13.37
N TYR A 83 -6.04 -12.06 -12.42
CA TYR A 83 -6.19 -11.83 -10.99
C TYR A 83 -4.95 -11.08 -10.49
N TYR A 84 -5.15 -9.98 -9.77
CA TYR A 84 -4.07 -9.22 -9.16
C TYR A 84 -4.36 -8.99 -7.68
N VAL A 85 -3.43 -9.38 -6.82
CA VAL A 85 -3.39 -8.88 -5.45
C VAL A 85 -2.52 -7.64 -5.47
N ALA A 86 -3.10 -6.47 -5.22
CA ALA A 86 -2.37 -5.21 -5.30
C ALA A 86 -2.71 -4.26 -4.16
N SER A 87 -1.73 -3.43 -3.81
CA SER A 87 -1.84 -2.40 -2.78
C SER A 87 -0.90 -1.26 -3.11
N GLY A 88 -1.01 -0.15 -2.38
CA GLY A 88 -0.28 1.05 -2.72
C GLY A 88 -0.65 2.27 -1.89
N TYR A 89 -0.60 3.43 -2.52
CA TYR A 89 -1.01 4.70 -1.92
C TYR A 89 -1.63 5.61 -2.97
N SER A 90 -2.47 6.53 -2.52
CA SER A 90 -2.92 7.66 -3.31
C SER A 90 -2.12 8.92 -2.96
N LYS A 91 -1.93 9.78 -3.95
CA LYS A 91 -1.31 11.10 -3.82
C LYS A 91 -2.38 12.16 -4.10
N MET A 92 -2.70 12.98 -3.12
CA MET A 92 -3.67 14.06 -3.26
C MET A 92 -3.12 15.15 -4.19
N ARG A 93 -3.92 15.55 -5.18
CA ARG A 93 -3.60 16.63 -6.13
C ARG A 93 -3.76 18.00 -5.47
N TYR A 94 -4.76 18.14 -4.61
CA TYR A 94 -5.09 19.36 -3.89
C TYR A 94 -5.28 19.08 -2.39
N PRO A 95 -4.21 18.74 -1.64
CA PRO A 95 -4.33 18.44 -0.23
C PRO A 95 -4.78 19.67 0.56
N VAL A 96 -5.73 19.48 1.47
CA VAL A 96 -6.16 20.52 2.42
C VAL A 96 -4.98 20.84 3.35
N PRO A 97 -4.74 22.12 3.70
CA PRO A 97 -3.69 22.47 4.65
C PRO A 97 -3.84 21.70 5.97
N GLY A 98 -2.80 20.94 6.33
CA GLY A 98 -2.78 20.10 7.54
C GLY A 98 -3.11 18.62 7.28
N GLU A 99 -3.70 18.28 6.14
CA GLU A 99 -3.96 16.90 5.75
C GLU A 99 -2.74 16.24 5.08
N PRO A 100 -2.59 14.90 5.18
CA PRO A 100 -1.49 14.20 4.53
C PRO A 100 -1.65 14.26 2.99
N LYS A 101 -0.54 14.54 2.30
CA LYS A 101 -0.48 14.52 0.84
C LYS A 101 -0.57 13.10 0.26
N TYR A 102 -0.18 12.10 1.04
CA TYR A 102 -0.17 10.70 0.65
C TYR A 102 -1.02 9.88 1.62
N GLU A 103 -1.90 9.05 1.09
CA GLU A 103 -2.77 8.17 1.87
C GLU A 103 -2.50 6.71 1.49
N LEU A 104 -2.24 5.87 2.50
CA LEU A 104 -1.97 4.45 2.29
C LEU A 104 -3.26 3.69 1.99
N ILE A 105 -3.23 2.85 0.97
CA ILE A 105 -4.31 1.90 0.68
C ILE A 105 -4.05 0.67 1.55
N VAL A 106 -4.50 0.71 2.80
CA VAL A 106 -4.10 -0.27 3.83
C VAL A 106 -4.53 -1.69 3.49
N ARG A 107 -5.75 -1.88 2.98
CA ARG A 107 -6.31 -3.21 2.71
C ARG A 107 -5.99 -3.77 1.33
N GLY A 108 -5.53 -2.92 0.41
CA GLY A 108 -5.40 -3.25 -1.00
C GLY A 108 -6.65 -3.91 -1.57
N GLY A 109 -6.46 -4.79 -2.56
CA GLY A 109 -7.54 -5.59 -3.11
C GLY A 109 -7.07 -6.78 -3.92
N LEU A 110 -7.95 -7.76 -4.08
CA LEU A 110 -7.92 -8.76 -5.13
C LEU A 110 -8.76 -8.22 -6.31
N TYR A 111 -8.10 -7.90 -7.41
CA TYR A 111 -8.69 -7.34 -8.62
C TYR A 111 -8.83 -8.43 -9.68
N LEU A 112 -10.05 -8.66 -10.15
CA LEU A 112 -10.40 -9.60 -11.22
C LEU A 112 -10.71 -8.81 -12.48
N VAL A 113 -9.85 -8.97 -13.49
CA VAL A 113 -9.97 -8.26 -14.77
C VAL A 113 -10.42 -9.23 -15.85
N THR A 114 -11.57 -8.94 -16.47
CA THR A 114 -12.11 -9.73 -17.60
C THR A 114 -12.53 -8.79 -18.72
N GLY A 115 -11.76 -8.76 -19.80
CA GLY A 115 -11.97 -7.80 -20.89
C GLY A 115 -11.89 -6.36 -20.38
N ASN A 116 -13.00 -5.62 -20.44
CA ASN A 116 -13.12 -4.24 -19.96
C ASN A 116 -13.81 -4.10 -18.59
N LYS A 117 -13.93 -5.20 -17.85
CA LYS A 117 -14.53 -5.20 -16.52
C LYS A 117 -13.48 -5.47 -15.45
N CYS A 118 -13.59 -4.74 -14.35
CA CYS A 118 -12.86 -5.01 -13.12
C CYS A 118 -13.87 -5.25 -11.99
N VAL A 119 -13.65 -6.32 -11.23
CA VAL A 119 -14.32 -6.58 -9.95
C VAL A 119 -13.25 -6.60 -8.88
N ASP A 120 -13.48 -5.94 -7.76
CA ASP A 120 -12.51 -5.83 -6.68
C ASP A 120 -13.12 -6.05 -5.30
N ASP A 121 -12.43 -6.86 -4.51
CA ASP A 121 -12.74 -7.12 -3.11
C ASP A 121 -11.47 -6.93 -2.27
N PRO A 122 -11.59 -6.64 -0.96
CA PRO A 122 -10.43 -6.60 -0.08
C PRO A 122 -9.64 -7.91 -0.17
N ALA A 123 -8.32 -7.81 -0.22
CA ALA A 123 -7.49 -8.99 -0.50
C ALA A 123 -7.57 -9.97 0.68
N ASP A 124 -7.35 -9.50 1.90
CA ASP A 124 -7.53 -10.26 3.14
C ASP A 124 -8.85 -11.05 3.18
N GLU A 125 -9.99 -10.38 2.97
CA GLU A 125 -11.31 -11.00 2.93
C GLU A 125 -11.43 -12.06 1.83
N SER A 126 -10.83 -11.84 0.66
CA SER A 126 -10.88 -12.80 -0.45
C SER A 126 -10.16 -14.11 -0.12
N PHE A 127 -9.02 -14.03 0.58
CA PHE A 127 -8.28 -15.22 1.03
C PHE A 127 -8.94 -15.90 2.23
N GLU A 128 -9.64 -15.15 3.09
CA GLU A 128 -10.36 -15.68 4.25
C GLU A 128 -11.68 -16.35 3.85
N ALA A 129 -12.53 -15.64 3.09
CA ALA A 129 -13.87 -16.08 2.72
C ALA A 129 -13.86 -17.28 1.77
N ARG A 130 -12.81 -17.40 0.93
CA ARG A 130 -12.60 -18.52 -0.01
C ARG A 130 -13.84 -18.77 -0.88
N ASP A 131 -14.43 -17.71 -1.44
CA ASP A 131 -15.51 -17.86 -2.42
C ASP A 131 -14.96 -18.42 -3.74
N PHE A 132 -14.94 -19.74 -3.83
CA PHE A 132 -14.41 -20.47 -4.99
C PHE A 132 -15.23 -20.30 -6.27
N LYS A 133 -16.40 -19.65 -6.21
CA LYS A 133 -17.11 -19.25 -7.44
C LYS A 133 -16.46 -18.04 -8.09
N GLN A 134 -15.94 -17.11 -7.29
CA GLN A 134 -15.28 -15.90 -7.76
C GLN A 134 -13.77 -16.13 -7.98
N THR A 135 -13.12 -16.79 -7.03
CA THR A 135 -11.69 -17.09 -7.06
C THR A 135 -11.50 -18.61 -6.92
N PRO A 136 -11.46 -19.35 -8.04
CA PRO A 136 -11.30 -20.81 -8.00
C PRO A 136 -10.09 -21.23 -7.18
N LEU A 137 -10.21 -22.35 -6.46
CA LEU A 137 -9.13 -22.86 -5.60
C LEU A 137 -7.75 -22.92 -6.29
N PRO A 138 -7.62 -23.37 -7.56
CA PRO A 138 -6.33 -23.35 -8.25
C PRO A 138 -5.74 -21.94 -8.40
N ILE A 139 -6.58 -20.93 -8.64
CA ILE A 139 -6.16 -19.53 -8.70
C ILE A 139 -5.71 -19.04 -7.34
N LEU A 140 -6.47 -19.34 -6.28
CA LEU A 140 -6.09 -18.95 -4.93
C LEU A 140 -4.74 -19.56 -4.51
N GLN A 141 -4.48 -20.81 -4.86
CA GLN A 141 -3.19 -21.48 -4.65
C GLN A 141 -2.06 -20.82 -5.44
N GLN A 142 -2.29 -20.46 -6.70
CA GLN A 142 -1.32 -19.74 -7.53
C GLN A 142 -1.01 -18.36 -6.94
N LEU A 143 -2.03 -17.62 -6.51
CA LEU A 143 -1.87 -16.31 -5.88
C LEU A 143 -1.08 -16.42 -4.57
N SER A 144 -1.40 -17.38 -3.69
CA SER A 144 -0.62 -17.61 -2.46
C SER A 144 0.85 -17.91 -2.76
N THR A 145 1.12 -18.73 -3.78
CA THR A 145 2.48 -19.11 -4.19
C THR A 145 3.25 -17.92 -4.75
N ASP A 146 2.64 -17.16 -5.66
CA ASP A 146 3.26 -15.97 -6.26
C ASP A 146 3.45 -14.85 -5.23
N LEU A 147 2.52 -14.71 -4.26
CA LEU A 147 2.66 -13.79 -3.14
C LEU A 147 3.93 -14.05 -2.35
N ALA A 148 4.12 -15.30 -1.89
CA ALA A 148 5.31 -15.68 -1.15
C ALA A 148 6.59 -15.42 -1.97
N ALA A 149 6.59 -15.81 -3.25
CA ALA A 149 7.73 -15.61 -4.15
C ALA A 149 8.07 -14.13 -4.38
N ARG A 150 7.07 -13.26 -4.57
CA ARG A 150 7.24 -11.81 -4.73
C ARG A 150 7.74 -11.18 -3.44
N LEU A 151 7.21 -11.56 -2.29
CA LEU A 151 7.68 -11.04 -1.00
C LEU A 151 9.12 -11.41 -0.72
N VAL A 152 9.53 -12.65 -0.99
CA VAL A 152 10.95 -13.06 -0.89
C VAL A 152 11.84 -12.14 -1.73
N ARG A 153 11.46 -11.84 -2.98
CA ARG A 153 12.23 -10.92 -3.84
C ARG A 153 12.21 -9.49 -3.31
N ALA A 154 11.04 -9.02 -2.88
CA ALA A 154 10.81 -7.66 -2.42
C ALA A 154 11.66 -7.30 -1.20
N VAL A 155 11.75 -8.21 -0.21
CA VAL A 155 12.54 -7.99 1.00
C VAL A 155 14.00 -8.43 0.86
N GLY A 156 14.40 -9.00 -0.29
CA GLY A 156 15.79 -9.36 -0.56
C GLY A 156 16.24 -10.73 -0.07
N GLY A 157 15.31 -11.66 0.17
CA GLY A 157 15.61 -13.07 0.40
C GLY A 157 14.73 -13.76 1.43
N ALA A 158 14.80 -15.10 1.48
CA ALA A 158 13.98 -15.93 2.36
C ALA A 158 14.23 -15.62 3.84
N GLU A 159 15.49 -15.51 4.28
CA GLU A 159 15.82 -15.20 5.68
C GLU A 159 15.30 -13.83 6.13
N ARG A 160 15.34 -12.85 5.23
CA ARG A 160 14.79 -11.53 5.51
C ARG A 160 13.27 -11.61 5.64
N LEU A 161 12.60 -12.37 4.77
CA LEU A 161 11.16 -12.59 4.89
C LEU A 161 10.78 -13.26 6.23
N ARG A 162 11.52 -14.28 6.67
CA ARG A 162 11.31 -14.91 7.99
C ARG A 162 11.43 -13.89 9.13
N THR A 163 12.43 -13.01 9.02
CA THR A 163 12.69 -11.95 10.00
C THR A 163 11.53 -10.95 10.04
N GLU A 164 11.05 -10.49 8.88
CA GLU A 164 9.93 -9.55 8.82
C GLU A 164 8.63 -10.17 9.36
N ILE A 165 8.32 -11.40 8.96
CA ILE A 165 7.18 -12.17 9.48
C ILE A 165 7.22 -12.26 11.01
N LYS A 166 8.37 -12.66 11.57
CA LYS A 166 8.54 -12.81 13.02
C LYS A 166 8.39 -11.47 13.75
N ASN A 167 9.04 -10.42 13.25
CA ASN A 167 9.04 -9.11 13.88
C ASN A 167 7.65 -8.47 13.90
N GLN A 168 6.83 -8.77 12.89
CA GLN A 168 5.49 -8.22 12.74
C GLN A 168 4.39 -9.10 13.35
N HIS A 169 4.77 -10.20 14.01
CA HIS A 169 3.86 -11.08 14.76
C HIS A 169 2.67 -11.58 13.93
N ILE A 170 2.93 -11.97 12.68
CA ILE A 170 1.90 -12.53 11.80
C ILE A 170 1.42 -13.87 12.38
N ASP A 171 0.12 -13.99 12.65
CA ASP A 171 -0.49 -15.23 13.14
C ASP A 171 -0.75 -16.18 11.97
N PHE A 172 0.15 -17.15 11.80
CA PHE A 172 0.10 -18.10 10.70
C PHE A 172 -1.00 -19.15 10.83
N ASP A 173 -1.46 -19.43 12.04
CA ASP A 173 -2.47 -20.46 12.28
C ASP A 173 -3.87 -19.98 11.85
N GLN A 174 -4.06 -18.66 11.75
CA GLN A 174 -5.30 -18.04 11.27
C GLN A 174 -5.36 -17.85 9.75
N LEU A 175 -4.25 -18.07 9.03
CA LEU A 175 -4.24 -17.92 7.58
C LEU A 175 -5.02 -19.04 6.89
N SER A 176 -5.48 -18.78 5.66
CA SER A 176 -6.11 -19.79 4.84
C SER A 176 -5.15 -20.96 4.52
N PRO A 177 -5.66 -22.18 4.29
CA PRO A 177 -4.81 -23.34 4.00
C PRO A 177 -3.83 -23.11 2.84
N GLU A 178 -4.24 -22.36 1.83
CA GLU A 178 -3.42 -22.05 0.66
C GLU A 178 -2.23 -21.16 1.03
N LEU A 179 -2.45 -20.16 1.91
CA LEU A 179 -1.38 -19.30 2.45
C LEU A 179 -0.46 -20.07 3.40
N GLN A 180 -1.02 -20.91 4.28
CA GLN A 180 -0.22 -21.74 5.18
C GLN A 180 0.75 -22.64 4.39
N VAL A 181 0.27 -23.25 3.31
CA VAL A 181 1.10 -24.08 2.43
C VAL A 181 2.20 -23.25 1.76
N ALA A 182 1.84 -22.11 1.15
CA ALA A 182 2.79 -21.26 0.42
C ALA A 182 3.88 -20.68 1.33
N PHE A 183 3.54 -20.33 2.58
CA PHE A 183 4.46 -19.69 3.50
C PHE A 183 5.13 -20.63 4.51
N LYS A 184 4.76 -21.91 4.53
CA LYS A 184 5.37 -22.94 5.39
C LYS A 184 6.91 -22.84 5.49
N PRO A 185 7.66 -22.65 4.39
CA PRO A 185 9.13 -22.56 4.46
C PRO A 185 9.68 -21.35 5.24
N TYR A 186 8.87 -20.32 5.47
CA TYR A 186 9.29 -19.04 6.06
C TYR A 186 8.88 -18.89 7.53
N VAL A 187 8.11 -19.85 8.07
CA VAL A 187 7.52 -19.76 9.42
C VAL A 187 8.01 -20.88 10.32
N THR A 188 8.32 -22.05 9.77
CA THR A 188 8.96 -23.12 10.53
C THR A 188 10.44 -22.79 10.72
N ALA A 189 10.89 -22.76 11.98
CA ALA A 189 12.30 -22.61 12.29
C ALA A 189 13.11 -23.73 11.62
N THR A 190 13.99 -23.38 10.69
CA THR A 190 15.13 -24.25 10.36
C THR A 190 15.98 -24.35 11.62
N LYS A 191 15.90 -25.51 12.28
CA LYS A 191 16.84 -25.90 13.33
C LYS A 191 18.25 -25.99 12.79
#